data_AF-A0A847WP01-F1
#
_entry.id   AF-A0A847WP01-F1
#
_cell.length_a   1.000
_cell.length_b   1.000
_cell.length_c   1.000
_cell.angle_alpha   90.00
_cell.angle_beta   90.00
_cell.angle_gamma   90.00
#
_symmetry.space_group_name_H-M   'P 1'
#
loop_
_entity.id
_entity.type
_entity.pdbx_description
1 polymer ?
#
loop_
_entity_poly.entity_id
_entity_poly.type
_entity_poly.pdbx_seq_one_letter_code
_entity_poly.pdbx_strand_id
1 'polypeptide(L)'
;MGSIACIFIAIYYKKRRYLLFVPFIVILVLASGSKKALIILALGTIITYLLKYGLSFRFLVFMSGLFIIGILALQLPYFSSISKRFSVMIQTFLGNDSVDGSTSERMNMISIGLRLFSGKPIFGYGPANYAINAAPFLGRPVYSHNNFIELLVNGGVFGFLLFYFSYFIFFIKSISLKKFTFIFIYLFIMILLDIGQVSYYSKILFIMMGLAGYHSIDKFAELRPNNVQNV
;
A
#
# COMPACT_ATOMS: atom_id res chain seq x y z
N MET A 1 7.13 -0.09 6.38
CA MET A 1 8.13 0.15 5.32
C MET A 1 9.56 -0.05 5.79
N GLY A 2 10.03 0.56 6.89
CA GLY A 2 11.42 0.42 7.35
C GLY A 2 11.89 -1.03 7.59
N SER A 3 11.03 -1.86 8.17
CA SER A 3 11.28 -3.31 8.36
C SER A 3 11.46 -4.05 7.03
N ILE A 4 10.63 -3.75 6.04
CA ILE A 4 10.70 -4.32 4.69
C ILE A 4 12.00 -3.90 4.00
N ALA A 5 12.43 -2.64 4.17
CA ALA A 5 13.72 -2.17 3.65
C ALA A 5 14.90 -2.94 4.28
N CYS A 6 14.87 -3.18 5.60
CA CYS A 6 15.91 -3.97 6.28
C CYS A 6 15.97 -5.40 5.76
N ILE A 7 14.80 -6.03 5.58
CA ILE A 7 14.69 -7.39 5.01
C ILE A 7 15.18 -7.41 3.55
N PHE A 8 14.77 -6.45 2.73
CA PHE A 8 15.23 -6.30 1.36
C PHE A 8 16.76 -6.20 1.29
N ILE A 9 17.35 -5.37 2.14
CA ILE A 9 18.81 -5.20 2.21
C ILE A 9 19.50 -6.51 2.62
N ALA A 10 18.96 -7.22 3.61
CA ALA A 10 19.52 -8.48 4.07
C ALA A 10 19.46 -9.57 2.98
N ILE A 11 18.36 -9.64 2.21
CA ILE A 11 18.15 -10.65 1.17
C ILE A 11 18.92 -10.32 -0.12
N TYR A 12 18.82 -9.10 -0.63
CA TYR A 12 19.39 -8.72 -1.92
C TYR A 12 20.89 -8.39 -1.84
N TYR A 13 21.32 -7.72 -0.77
CA TYR A 13 22.71 -7.29 -0.61
C TYR A 13 23.50 -8.15 0.39
N LYS A 14 22.90 -9.22 0.92
CA LYS A 14 23.51 -10.15 1.91
C LYS A 14 24.01 -9.47 3.20
N LYS A 15 23.61 -8.23 3.49
CA LYS A 15 24.01 -7.48 4.69
C LYS A 15 23.11 -7.86 5.88
N ARG A 16 23.36 -9.02 6.50
CA ARG A 16 22.49 -9.59 7.56
C ARG A 16 22.38 -8.73 8.83
N ARG A 17 23.34 -7.83 9.10
CA ARG A 17 23.32 -6.92 10.26
C ARG A 17 22.07 -6.05 10.37
N TYR A 18 21.41 -5.75 9.25
CA TYR A 18 20.18 -4.95 9.24
C TYR A 18 18.96 -5.70 9.80
N LEU A 19 19.03 -7.03 9.95
CA LEU A 19 17.96 -7.81 10.58
C LEU A 19 17.81 -7.51 12.08
N LEU A 20 18.85 -6.99 12.74
CA LEU A 20 18.80 -6.59 14.15
C LEU A 20 17.76 -5.48 14.41
N PHE A 21 17.47 -4.64 13.41
CA PHE A 21 16.46 -3.58 13.53
C PHE A 21 15.02 -4.07 13.32
N VAL A 22 14.84 -5.26 12.75
CA VAL A 22 13.50 -5.78 12.43
C VAL A 22 12.67 -6.02 13.70
N PRO A 23 13.16 -6.71 14.75
CA PRO A 23 12.40 -6.89 15.99
C PRO A 23 11.94 -5.57 16.62
N PHE A 24 12.81 -4.56 16.66
CA PHE A 24 12.48 -3.24 17.19
C PHE A 24 11.33 -2.58 16.41
N ILE A 25 11.39 -2.59 15.08
CA ILE A 25 10.33 -2.03 14.23
C ILE A 25 9.03 -2.83 14.35
N VAL A 26 9.11 -4.16 14.49
CA VAL A 26 7.93 -5.01 14.70
C VAL A 26 7.24 -4.69 16.04
N ILE A 27 8.01 -4.48 17.11
CA ILE A 27 7.46 -4.06 18.41
C ILE A 27 6.73 -2.72 18.28
N LEU A 28 7.31 -1.74 17.58
CA LEU A 28 6.64 -0.45 17.33
C LEU A 28 5.35 -0.61 16.52
N VAL A 29 5.34 -1.50 15.52
CA VAL A 29 4.14 -1.81 14.74
C VAL A 29 3.07 -2.47 15.62
N LEU A 30 3.45 -3.41 16.48
CA LEU A 30 2.52 -4.04 17.43
C LEU A 30 1.98 -3.03 18.44
N ALA A 31 2.83 -2.16 18.96
CA ALA A 31 2.45 -1.08 19.87
C ALA A 31 1.48 -0.08 19.23
N SER A 32 1.57 0.14 17.91
CA SER A 32 0.61 0.99 17.18
C SER A 32 -0.81 0.40 17.11
N GLY A 33 -0.98 -0.90 17.38
CA GLY A 33 -2.26 -1.61 17.24
C GLY A 33 -2.77 -1.68 15.79
N SER A 34 -1.98 -1.27 14.80
CA SER A 34 -2.40 -1.19 13.40
C SER A 34 -2.38 -2.56 12.73
N LYS A 35 -3.57 -3.15 12.59
CA LYS A 35 -3.81 -4.40 11.83
C LYS A 35 -3.25 -4.30 10.39
N LYS A 36 -3.40 -3.13 9.77
CA LYS A 36 -2.90 -2.87 8.41
C LYS A 36 -1.38 -2.96 8.34
N ALA A 37 -0.67 -2.42 9.34
CA ALA A 37 0.79 -2.41 9.35
C ALA A 37 1.40 -3.83 9.45
N LEU A 38 0.76 -4.75 10.20
CA LEU A 38 1.15 -6.15 10.25
C LEU A 38 0.93 -6.87 8.91
N ILE A 39 -0.23 -6.67 8.29
CA ILE A 39 -0.54 -7.25 6.97
C ILE A 39 0.47 -6.78 5.93
N ILE A 40 0.81 -5.48 5.94
CA ILE A 40 1.80 -4.90 5.02
C ILE A 40 3.20 -5.46 5.25
N LEU A 41 3.60 -5.64 6.51
CA LEU A 41 4.88 -6.26 6.83
C LEU A 41 4.95 -7.68 6.26
N ALA A 42 3.91 -8.49 6.49
CA ALA A 42 3.83 -9.86 6.00
C ALA A 42 3.86 -9.90 4.47
N LEU A 43 2.97 -9.15 3.80
CA LEU A 43 2.90 -9.07 2.34
C LEU A 43 4.22 -8.57 1.74
N GLY A 44 4.79 -7.49 2.28
CA GLY A 44 6.07 -6.96 1.80
C GLY A 44 7.22 -7.94 1.93
N THR A 45 7.26 -8.71 3.02
CA THR A 45 8.26 -9.76 3.23
C THR A 45 8.09 -10.91 2.24
N ILE A 46 6.86 -11.39 2.07
CA ILE A 46 6.51 -12.45 1.10
C ILE A 46 6.90 -12.03 -0.32
N ILE A 47 6.47 -10.84 -0.75
CA ILE A 47 6.77 -10.33 -2.10
C ILE A 47 8.29 -10.19 -2.28
N THR A 48 9.01 -9.68 -1.29
CA THR A 48 10.49 -9.57 -1.35
C THR A 48 11.14 -10.93 -1.54
N TYR A 49 10.68 -11.94 -0.80
CA TYR A 49 11.19 -13.31 -0.92
C TYR A 49 10.88 -13.90 -2.30
N LEU A 50 9.63 -13.80 -2.74
CA LEU A 50 9.16 -14.33 -4.02
C LEU A 50 9.88 -13.69 -5.21
N LEU A 51 10.14 -12.39 -5.19
CA LEU A 51 10.87 -11.70 -6.26
C LEU A 51 12.36 -12.09 -6.32
N LYS A 52 12.94 -12.57 -5.21
CA LYS A 52 14.35 -13.00 -5.17
C LYS A 52 14.53 -14.47 -5.51
N TYR A 53 13.71 -15.33 -4.92
CA TYR A 53 13.90 -16.79 -4.91
C TYR A 53 12.82 -17.54 -5.70
N GLY A 54 11.75 -16.87 -6.12
CA GLY A 54 10.61 -17.50 -6.77
C GLY A 54 9.69 -18.24 -5.80
N LEU A 55 8.57 -18.73 -6.33
CA LEU A 55 7.71 -19.69 -5.65
C LEU A 55 8.39 -21.06 -5.63
N SER A 56 8.56 -21.63 -4.44
CA SER A 56 9.07 -22.99 -4.26
C SER A 56 8.12 -23.80 -3.38
N PHE A 57 8.07 -25.12 -3.58
CA PHE A 57 7.25 -26.00 -2.75
C PHE A 57 7.61 -25.86 -1.26
N ARG A 58 8.90 -25.72 -0.94
CA ARG A 58 9.38 -25.47 0.44
C ARG A 58 8.82 -24.17 1.03
N PHE A 59 8.70 -23.12 0.22
CA PHE A 59 8.09 -21.86 0.65
C PHE A 59 6.59 -22.03 0.94
N LEU A 60 5.87 -22.76 0.08
CA LEU A 60 4.44 -23.03 0.30
C LEU A 60 4.20 -23.84 1.58
N VAL A 61 5.01 -24.87 1.83
CA VAL A 61 4.96 -25.67 3.07
C VAL A 61 5.30 -24.82 4.30
N PHE A 62 6.30 -23.94 4.21
CA PHE A 62 6.63 -23.03 5.30
C PHE A 62 5.48 -22.06 5.60
N MET A 63 4.88 -21.47 4.56
CA MET A 63 3.76 -20.54 4.70
C MET A 63 2.49 -21.22 5.23
N SER A 64 2.20 -22.45 4.81
CA SER A 64 1.08 -23.22 5.34
C SER A 64 1.29 -23.57 6.81
N GLY A 65 2.50 -23.98 7.20
CA GLY A 65 2.86 -24.20 8.60
C GLY A 65 2.69 -22.95 9.46
N LEU A 66 3.18 -21.79 8.98
CA LEU A 66 3.04 -20.51 9.68
C LEU A 66 1.58 -20.07 9.82
N PHE A 67 0.76 -20.34 8.80
CA PHE A 67 -0.68 -20.08 8.83
C PHE A 67 -1.40 -20.95 9.87
N ILE A 68 -1.11 -22.26 9.91
CA ILE A 68 -1.68 -23.19 10.90
C ILE A 68 -1.29 -22.76 12.32
N ILE A 69 -0.02 -22.43 12.55
CA ILE A 69 0.46 -21.92 13.85
C ILE A 69 -0.28 -20.63 14.22
N GLY A 70 -0.50 -19.74 13.27
CA GLY A 70 -1.28 -18.52 13.48
C GLY A 70 -2.72 -18.78 13.94
N ILE A 71 -3.40 -19.75 13.31
CA ILE A 71 -4.77 -20.16 13.72
C ILE A 71 -4.76 -20.75 15.14
N LEU A 72 -3.81 -21.63 15.45
CA LEU A 72 -3.69 -22.22 16.78
C LEU A 72 -3.39 -21.15 17.85
N ALA A 73 -2.54 -20.17 17.55
CA ALA A 73 -2.23 -19.07 18.46
C ALA A 73 -3.46 -18.19 18.77
N LEU A 74 -4.40 -18.03 17.82
CA LEU A 74 -5.65 -17.28 18.03
C LEU A 74 -6.61 -17.95 19.02
N GLN A 75 -6.41 -19.24 19.32
CA GLN A 75 -7.19 -19.96 20.34
C GLN A 75 -6.72 -19.68 21.77
N LEU A 76 -5.52 -19.10 21.94
CA LEU A 76 -4.98 -18.80 23.27
C LEU A 76 -5.68 -17.57 23.89
N PRO A 77 -5.91 -17.56 25.22
CA PRO A 77 -6.66 -16.50 25.90
C PRO A 77 -5.99 -15.13 25.80
N TYR A 78 -4.67 -15.08 25.72
CA TYR A 78 -3.88 -13.85 25.52
C TYR A 78 -4.18 -13.14 24.18
N PHE A 79 -4.66 -13.88 23.18
CA PHE A 79 -5.01 -13.35 21.85
C PHE A 79 -6.52 -13.13 21.68
N SER A 80 -7.32 -13.27 22.73
CA SER A 80 -8.78 -13.09 22.71
C SER A 80 -9.25 -11.78 22.08
N SER A 81 -8.55 -10.68 22.33
CA SER A 81 -8.83 -9.37 21.72
C SER A 81 -8.61 -9.35 20.19
N ILE A 82 -7.61 -10.10 19.70
CA ILE A 82 -7.32 -10.22 18.27
C ILE A 82 -8.30 -11.18 17.62
N SER A 83 -8.61 -12.31 18.27
CA SER A 83 -9.61 -13.29 17.84
C SER A 83 -11.00 -12.64 17.68
N LYS A 84 -11.45 -11.84 18.66
CA LYS A 84 -12.71 -11.07 18.58
C LYS A 84 -12.72 -10.09 17.38
N ARG A 85 -11.59 -9.46 17.09
CA ARG A 85 -11.48 -8.56 15.92
C ARG A 85 -11.48 -9.32 14.59
N PHE A 86 -10.94 -10.54 14.57
CA PHE A 86 -10.93 -11.40 13.40
C PHE A 86 -12.32 -11.96 13.10
N SER A 87 -13.06 -12.36 14.14
CA SER A 87 -14.44 -12.84 13.99
C SER A 87 -15.39 -11.73 13.51
N VAL A 88 -15.24 -10.51 14.02
CA VAL A 88 -15.98 -9.33 13.53
C VAL A 88 -15.65 -9.06 12.05
N MET A 89 -14.38 -9.12 11.65
CA MET A 89 -13.99 -8.96 10.25
C MET A 89 -14.61 -10.00 9.32
N ILE A 90 -14.63 -11.27 9.72
CA ILE A 90 -15.28 -12.36 8.96
C ILE A 90 -16.78 -12.13 8.88
N GLN A 91 -17.44 -11.74 9.99
CA GLN A 91 -18.88 -11.45 10.00
C GLN A 91 -19.24 -10.28 9.08
N THR A 92 -18.44 -9.21 9.08
CA THR A 92 -18.61 -8.10 8.13
C THR A 92 -18.43 -8.54 6.68
N PHE A 93 -17.45 -9.43 6.40
CA PHE A 93 -17.23 -9.98 5.06
C PHE A 93 -18.38 -10.90 4.60
N LEU A 94 -19.02 -11.61 5.54
CA LEU A 94 -20.18 -12.46 5.31
C LEU A 94 -21.51 -11.69 5.27
N GLY A 95 -21.48 -10.36 5.41
CA GLY A 95 -22.67 -9.51 5.30
C GLY A 95 -23.50 -9.39 6.57
N ASN A 96 -22.98 -9.79 7.73
CA ASN A 96 -23.66 -9.59 9.01
C ASN A 96 -23.36 -8.18 9.56
N ASP A 97 -24.40 -7.44 9.92
CA ASP A 97 -24.41 -6.01 10.33
C ASP A 97 -23.72 -5.70 11.68
N SER A 98 -22.82 -6.56 12.18
CA SER A 98 -22.00 -6.26 13.35
C SER A 98 -20.79 -5.38 12.96
N VAL A 99 -21.05 -4.24 12.32
CA VAL A 99 -20.01 -3.34 11.82
C VAL A 99 -19.50 -2.44 12.95
N ASP A 100 -18.22 -2.61 13.33
CA ASP A 100 -17.48 -1.68 14.19
C ASP A 100 -17.67 -0.22 13.70
N GLY A 101 -17.90 0.73 14.61
CA GLY A 101 -18.19 2.14 14.25
C GLY A 101 -17.18 2.77 13.29
N SER A 102 -15.89 2.45 13.42
CA SER A 102 -14.83 2.96 12.53
C SER A 102 -14.83 2.34 11.12
N THR A 103 -15.39 1.15 10.95
CA THR A 103 -15.53 0.52 9.62
C THR A 103 -16.76 1.06 8.92
N SER A 104 -17.87 1.21 9.67
CA SER A 104 -19.11 1.81 9.16
C SER A 104 -18.88 3.25 8.68
N GLU A 105 -18.14 4.04 9.44
CA GLU A 105 -17.79 5.41 9.05
C GLU A 105 -17.00 5.45 7.72
N ARG A 106 -16.04 4.54 7.51
CA ARG A 106 -15.27 4.46 6.25
C ARG A 106 -16.14 4.06 5.07
N MET A 107 -17.06 3.10 5.27
CA MET A 107 -18.00 2.71 4.22
C MET A 107 -18.92 3.88 3.84
N ASN A 108 -19.37 4.65 4.83
CA ASN A 108 -20.17 5.86 4.59
C ASN A 108 -19.37 6.95 3.85
N MET A 109 -18.09 7.15 4.20
CA MET A 109 -17.21 8.07 3.45
C MET A 109 -17.06 7.65 1.98
N ILE A 110 -16.88 6.36 1.72
CA ILE A 110 -16.79 5.83 0.35
C ILE A 110 -18.11 6.06 -0.40
N SER A 111 -19.26 5.77 0.20
CA SER A 111 -20.57 5.93 -0.45
C SER A 111 -20.88 7.39 -0.77
N ILE A 112 -20.60 8.32 0.16
CA ILE A 112 -20.73 9.76 -0.06
C ILE A 112 -19.79 10.22 -1.18
N GLY A 113 -18.54 9.74 -1.17
CA GLY A 113 -17.58 10.08 -2.21
C GLY A 113 -18.00 9.61 -3.60
N LEU A 114 -18.55 8.40 -3.72
CA LEU A 114 -19.10 7.90 -5.00
C LEU A 114 -20.30 8.74 -5.47
N ARG A 115 -21.16 9.19 -4.54
CA ARG A 115 -22.28 10.09 -4.85
C ARG A 115 -21.80 11.48 -5.29
N LEU A 116 -20.75 12.01 -4.69
CA LEU A 116 -20.15 13.27 -5.12
C LEU A 116 -19.52 13.11 -6.52
N PHE A 117 -18.74 12.05 -6.72
CA PHE A 117 -18.11 11.75 -8.01
C PHE A 117 -19.12 11.67 -9.16
N SER A 118 -20.28 11.03 -8.96
CA SER A 118 -21.30 10.94 -10.00
C SER A 118 -21.89 12.31 -10.41
N GLY A 119 -21.81 13.32 -9.53
CA GLY A 119 -22.20 14.69 -9.85
C GLY A 119 -21.19 15.45 -10.73
N LYS A 120 -19.89 15.16 -10.63
CA LYS A 120 -18.83 15.78 -11.43
C LYS A 120 -17.73 14.78 -11.84
N PRO A 121 -18.01 13.85 -12.77
CA PRO A 121 -17.12 12.70 -13.00
C PRO A 121 -15.83 13.03 -13.75
N ILE A 122 -15.80 14.08 -14.57
CA ILE A 122 -14.64 14.34 -15.46
C ILE A 122 -13.50 15.03 -14.70
N PHE A 123 -13.78 16.19 -14.11
CA PHE A 123 -12.79 17.04 -13.44
C PHE A 123 -12.98 17.14 -11.92
N GLY A 124 -14.04 16.54 -11.36
CA GLY A 124 -14.31 16.60 -9.92
C GLY A 124 -14.63 18.01 -9.43
N TYR A 125 -14.37 18.23 -8.15
CA TYR A 125 -14.66 19.48 -7.43
C TYR A 125 -13.42 20.36 -7.23
N GLY A 126 -12.25 19.93 -7.70
CA GLY A 126 -10.96 20.57 -7.51
C GLY A 126 -10.11 19.91 -6.40
N PRO A 127 -8.79 20.15 -6.37
CA PRO A 127 -7.89 19.60 -5.34
C PRO A 127 -8.36 19.85 -3.90
N ALA A 128 -8.27 18.84 -3.04
CA ALA A 128 -8.60 18.91 -1.61
C ALA A 128 -10.06 19.27 -1.27
N ASN A 129 -11.00 19.05 -2.20
CA ASN A 129 -12.41 19.40 -2.02
C ASN A 129 -13.31 18.29 -1.47
N TYR A 130 -12.83 17.03 -1.37
CA TYR A 130 -13.60 15.96 -0.74
C TYR A 130 -14.08 16.36 0.65
N ALA A 131 -13.17 16.83 1.52
CA ALA A 131 -13.50 17.15 2.90
C ALA A 131 -14.57 18.27 3.00
N ILE A 132 -14.54 19.24 2.09
CA ILE A 132 -15.48 20.35 2.05
C ILE A 132 -16.86 19.88 1.57
N ASN A 133 -16.89 19.10 0.48
CA ASN A 133 -18.15 18.65 -0.13
C ASN A 133 -18.81 17.49 0.62
N ALA A 134 -18.03 16.71 1.37
CA ALA A 134 -18.54 15.63 2.23
C ALA A 134 -18.98 16.13 3.61
N ALA A 135 -18.49 17.29 4.08
CA ALA A 135 -18.80 17.82 5.40
C ALA A 135 -20.31 17.97 5.69
N PRO A 136 -21.17 18.42 4.76
CA PRO A 136 -22.62 18.50 4.99
C PRO A 136 -23.27 17.15 5.30
N PHE A 137 -22.69 16.05 4.81
CA PHE A 137 -23.19 14.68 5.03
C PHE A 137 -22.57 14.01 6.26
N LEU A 138 -21.32 14.36 6.59
CA LEU A 138 -20.56 13.75 7.69
C LEU A 138 -20.61 14.57 8.99
N GLY A 139 -21.14 15.79 8.95
CA GLY A 139 -21.16 16.74 10.06
C GLY A 139 -19.79 17.35 10.38
N ARG A 140 -18.74 17.02 9.62
CA ARG A 140 -17.38 17.54 9.81
C ARG A 140 -16.53 17.41 8.53
N PRO A 141 -15.55 18.31 8.30
CA PRO A 141 -14.59 18.14 7.22
C PRO A 141 -13.60 17.03 7.58
N VAL A 142 -13.61 15.95 6.81
CA VAL A 142 -12.70 14.80 6.96
C VAL A 142 -12.36 14.26 5.57
N TYR A 143 -11.16 13.72 5.41
CA TYR A 143 -10.75 13.06 4.17
C TYR A 143 -11.42 11.69 4.05
N SER A 144 -11.51 11.16 2.84
CA SER A 144 -12.28 9.93 2.53
C SER A 144 -11.75 8.63 3.15
N HIS A 145 -10.56 8.68 3.75
CA HIS A 145 -9.77 7.52 4.17
C HIS A 145 -9.54 6.49 3.04
N ASN A 146 -9.67 6.90 1.77
CA ASN A 146 -9.48 6.07 0.59
C ASN A 146 -8.96 6.94 -0.56
N ASN A 147 -7.73 6.71 -0.99
CA ASN A 147 -7.08 7.53 -2.01
C ASN A 147 -7.84 7.55 -3.35
N PHE A 148 -8.44 6.42 -3.73
CA PHE A 148 -9.20 6.32 -4.98
C PHE A 148 -10.41 7.26 -4.95
N ILE A 149 -11.18 7.22 -3.88
CA ILE A 149 -12.35 8.09 -3.68
C ILE A 149 -11.94 9.55 -3.59
N GLU A 150 -10.87 9.84 -2.85
CA GLU A 150 -10.33 11.20 -2.73
C GLU A 150 -9.99 11.79 -4.12
N LEU A 151 -9.28 11.02 -4.95
CA LEU A 151 -8.87 11.45 -6.29
C LEU A 151 -10.07 11.61 -7.23
N LEU A 152 -11.04 10.70 -7.18
CA LEU A 152 -12.25 10.77 -7.98
C LEU A 152 -13.08 12.00 -7.64
N VAL A 153 -13.25 12.34 -6.37
CA VAL A 153 -14.01 13.54 -5.98
C VAL A 153 -13.23 14.81 -6.29
N ASN A 154 -11.92 14.83 -6.05
CA ASN A 154 -11.12 16.03 -6.24
C ASN A 154 -10.85 16.34 -7.72
N GLY A 155 -10.45 15.34 -8.51
CA GLY A 155 -9.99 15.54 -9.89
C GLY A 155 -10.78 14.77 -10.94
N GLY A 156 -11.84 14.05 -10.56
CA GLY A 156 -12.59 13.18 -11.46
C GLY A 156 -11.74 12.04 -12.01
N VAL A 157 -12.22 11.45 -13.10
CA VAL A 157 -11.49 10.42 -13.86
C VAL A 157 -10.14 10.98 -14.35
N PHE A 158 -10.07 12.26 -14.71
CA PHE A 158 -8.82 12.86 -15.19
C PHE A 158 -7.73 12.85 -14.10
N GLY A 159 -8.03 13.36 -12.90
CA GLY A 159 -7.09 13.38 -11.79
C GLY A 159 -6.72 11.97 -11.31
N PHE A 160 -7.70 11.06 -11.29
CA PHE A 160 -7.47 9.66 -10.96
C PHE A 160 -6.48 9.00 -11.94
N LEU A 161 -6.72 9.14 -13.25
CA LEU A 161 -5.87 8.58 -14.28
C LEU A 161 -4.48 9.20 -14.24
N LEU A 162 -4.37 10.52 -14.11
CA LEU A 162 -3.07 11.19 -14.03
C LEU A 162 -2.22 10.65 -12.87
N PHE A 163 -2.83 10.48 -11.70
CA PHE A 163 -2.14 9.95 -10.53
C PHE A 163 -1.71 8.49 -10.73
N TYR A 164 -2.63 7.59 -11.08
CA TYR A 164 -2.30 6.16 -11.20
C TYR A 164 -1.54 5.80 -12.47
N PHE A 165 -1.59 6.63 -13.52
CA PHE A 165 -0.74 6.47 -14.70
C PHE A 165 0.73 6.69 -14.35
N SER A 166 1.03 7.63 -13.45
CA SER A 166 2.40 7.80 -12.94
C SER A 166 2.91 6.54 -12.21
N TYR A 167 2.06 5.91 -11.38
CA TYR A 167 2.36 4.62 -10.75
C TYR A 167 2.64 3.55 -11.80
N PHE A 168 1.79 3.46 -12.83
CA PHE A 168 1.93 2.47 -13.89
C PHE A 168 3.26 2.59 -14.63
N ILE A 169 3.67 3.81 -15.02
CA ILE A 169 4.97 4.04 -15.67
C ILE A 169 6.12 3.53 -14.80
N PHE A 170 6.13 3.90 -13.51
CA PHE A 170 7.19 3.48 -12.60
C PHE A 170 7.17 1.97 -12.33
N PHE A 171 6.00 1.35 -12.33
CA PHE A 171 5.84 -0.09 -12.16
C PHE A 171 6.46 -0.86 -13.32
N ILE A 172 6.13 -0.50 -14.57
CA ILE A 172 6.70 -1.12 -15.78
C ILE A 172 8.23 -0.94 -15.83
N LYS A 173 8.71 0.29 -15.58
CA LYS A 173 10.15 0.56 -15.52
C LYS A 173 10.85 -0.28 -14.45
N SER A 174 10.25 -0.44 -13.28
CA SER A 174 10.85 -1.19 -12.18
C SER A 174 11.01 -2.69 -12.50
N ILE A 175 10.08 -3.28 -13.26
CA ILE A 175 10.16 -4.67 -13.72
C ILE A 175 11.31 -4.84 -14.72
N SER A 176 11.39 -3.96 -15.72
CA SER A 176 12.39 -4.06 -16.79
C SER A 176 13.84 -4.00 -16.29
N LEU A 177 14.09 -3.26 -15.21
CA LEU A 177 15.45 -2.91 -14.81
C LEU A 177 16.06 -3.82 -13.73
N LYS A 178 15.31 -4.77 -13.14
CA LYS A 178 15.67 -5.76 -12.06
C LYS A 178 16.39 -5.21 -10.80
N LYS A 179 17.06 -4.06 -10.86
CA LYS A 179 17.69 -3.31 -9.77
C LYS A 179 16.66 -2.49 -8.96
N PHE A 180 15.45 -2.35 -9.48
CA PHE A 180 14.38 -1.50 -8.92
C PHE A 180 13.31 -2.31 -8.19
N THR A 181 13.62 -3.55 -7.80
CA THR A 181 12.69 -4.43 -7.11
C THR A 181 12.15 -3.81 -5.83
N PHE A 182 12.94 -3.01 -5.10
CA PHE A 182 12.45 -2.31 -3.91
C PHE A 182 11.42 -1.22 -4.24
N ILE A 183 11.63 -0.45 -5.32
CA ILE A 183 10.67 0.57 -5.76
C ILE A 183 9.37 -0.09 -6.21
N PHE A 184 9.46 -1.22 -6.92
CA PHE A 184 8.30 -2.05 -7.25
C PHE A 184 7.53 -2.47 -5.98
N ILE A 185 8.22 -3.05 -4.99
CA ILE A 185 7.61 -3.48 -3.72
C ILE A 185 6.95 -2.30 -3.01
N TYR A 186 7.63 -1.14 -2.97
CA TYR A 186 7.13 0.06 -2.33
C TYR A 186 5.85 0.58 -3.00
N LEU A 187 5.85 0.76 -4.33
CA LEU A 187 4.69 1.25 -5.08
C LEU A 187 3.51 0.28 -4.98
N PHE A 188 3.76 -1.03 -5.08
CA PHE A 188 2.72 -2.04 -4.94
C PHE A 188 2.06 -1.98 -3.56
N ILE A 189 2.86 -1.89 -2.49
CA ILE A 189 2.32 -1.75 -1.13
C ILE A 189 1.56 -0.43 -0.96
N MET A 190 2.01 0.66 -1.60
CA MET A 190 1.30 1.93 -1.54
C MET A 190 -0.10 1.85 -2.18
N ILE A 191 -0.25 1.14 -3.31
CA ILE A 191 -1.56 0.89 -3.91
C ILE A 191 -2.48 0.10 -2.96
N LEU A 192 -1.94 -0.89 -2.24
CA LEU A 192 -2.73 -1.64 -1.24
C LEU A 192 -3.14 -0.74 -0.07
N LEU A 193 -2.26 0.18 0.32
CA LEU A 193 -2.52 1.14 1.39
C LEU A 193 -3.59 2.17 0.99
N ASP A 194 -3.64 2.56 -0.28
CA ASP A 194 -4.58 3.54 -0.83
C ASP A 194 -6.06 3.17 -0.61
N ILE A 195 -6.37 1.89 -0.39
CA ILE A 195 -7.72 1.45 -0.01
C ILE A 195 -8.16 2.05 1.33
N GLY A 196 -7.20 2.33 2.22
CA GLY A 196 -7.45 2.64 3.61
C GLY A 196 -6.72 3.85 4.16
N GLN A 197 -6.04 4.61 3.30
CA GLN A 197 -5.42 5.90 3.57
C GLN A 197 -5.46 6.76 2.30
N VAL A 198 -5.18 8.06 2.44
CA VAL A 198 -5.09 8.99 1.31
C VAL A 198 -3.63 9.32 1.07
N SER A 199 -3.00 8.61 0.13
CA SER A 199 -1.59 8.83 -0.23
C SER A 199 -1.37 10.05 -1.12
N TYR A 200 -2.43 10.62 -1.69
CA TYR A 200 -2.42 11.85 -2.50
C TYR A 200 -1.73 13.03 -1.80
N TYR A 201 -1.84 13.11 -0.47
CA TYR A 201 -1.19 14.17 0.32
C TYR A 201 0.25 13.83 0.76
N SER A 202 0.75 12.63 0.44
CA SER A 202 2.05 12.15 0.93
C SER A 202 3.21 12.73 0.13
N LYS A 203 3.98 13.65 0.74
CA LYS A 203 5.22 14.18 0.15
C LYS A 203 6.28 13.09 -0.07
N ILE A 204 6.35 12.12 0.84
CA ILE A 204 7.33 11.01 0.78
C ILE A 204 7.10 10.17 -0.48
N LEU A 205 5.84 9.94 -0.86
CA LEU A 205 5.50 9.22 -2.09
C LEU A 205 6.08 9.91 -3.32
N PHE A 206 5.85 11.22 -3.46
CA PHE A 206 6.35 12.00 -4.60
C PHE A 206 7.88 12.06 -4.64
N ILE A 207 8.55 12.19 -3.49
CA ILE A 207 10.01 12.13 -3.40
C ILE A 207 10.52 10.77 -3.90
N MET A 208 9.91 9.67 -3.45
CA MET A 208 10.30 8.32 -3.88
C MET A 208 10.06 8.09 -5.37
N MET A 209 8.97 8.63 -5.93
CA MET A 209 8.72 8.61 -7.38
C MET A 209 9.73 9.44 -8.15
N GLY A 210 10.10 10.63 -7.65
CA GLY A 210 11.14 11.47 -8.25
C GLY A 210 12.48 10.76 -8.33
N LEU A 211 12.90 10.10 -7.23
CA LEU A 211 14.12 9.29 -7.21
C LEU A 211 14.06 8.10 -8.18
N ALA A 212 12.90 7.42 -8.26
CA ALA A 212 12.68 6.35 -9.22
C ALA A 212 12.76 6.86 -10.67
N GLY A 213 12.23 8.07 -10.93
CA GLY A 213 12.27 8.74 -12.22
C GLY A 213 13.67 9.12 -12.65
N TYR A 214 14.40 9.85 -11.81
CA TYR A 214 15.78 10.28 -12.06
C TYR A 214 16.67 9.09 -12.46
N HIS A 215 16.66 8.04 -11.65
CA HIS A 215 17.51 6.87 -11.88
C HIS A 215 17.07 6.03 -13.10
N SER A 216 15.82 6.16 -13.54
CA SER A 216 15.34 5.55 -14.78
C SER A 216 15.78 6.30 -16.04
N ILE A 217 16.02 7.61 -15.92
CA ILE A 217 16.47 8.48 -17.02
C ILE A 217 17.96 8.31 -17.25
N ASP A 218 18.78 8.31 -16.19
CA ASP A 218 20.23 8.09 -16.26
C ASP A 218 20.57 6.82 -17.05
N LYS A 219 19.80 5.75 -16.82
CA LYS A 219 20.01 4.47 -17.48
C LYS A 219 19.51 4.44 -18.94
N PHE A 220 18.52 5.26 -19.28
CA PHE A 220 18.10 5.45 -20.67
C PHE A 220 19.15 6.23 -21.47
N ALA A 221 19.88 7.14 -20.81
CA ALA A 221 21.01 7.84 -21.42
C ALA A 221 22.20 6.90 -21.64
N GLU A 222 22.49 5.99 -20.70
CA GLU A 222 23.54 4.95 -20.86
C GLU A 222 23.23 3.91 -21.96
N LEU A 223 21.94 3.66 -22.25
CA LEU A 223 21.49 2.69 -23.25
C LEU A 223 21.32 3.29 -24.65
N ARG A 224 21.51 4.61 -24.84
CA ARG A 224 21.58 5.18 -26.20
C ARG A 224 22.89 4.72 -26.86
N PRO A 225 22.85 4.04 -28.01
CA PRO A 225 24.08 3.82 -28.77
C PRO A 225 24.70 5.17 -29.14
N ASN A 226 26.03 5.27 -28.99
CA ASN A 226 26.87 6.41 -29.36
C ASN A 226 26.87 6.67 -30.88
N ASN A 227 25.72 6.85 -31.52
CA ASN A 227 25.61 7.06 -32.96
C ASN A 227 25.11 8.47 -33.33
N VAL A 228 25.59 9.50 -32.63
CA VAL A 228 25.49 10.88 -33.11
C VAL A 228 26.79 11.63 -32.81
N GLN A 229 27.91 11.10 -33.28
CA GLN A 229 29.07 11.89 -33.66
C GLN A 229 29.59 11.27 -34.96
N ASN A 230 29.69 12.09 -36.02
CA ASN A 230 30.04 11.78 -37.41
C ASN A 230 28.84 11.60 -38.36
N VAL A 231 28.18 12.72 -38.69
CA VAL A 231 27.86 13.11 -40.08
C VAL A 231 28.13 14.60 -40.19
#